data_AF-A0A355G5B1-F1
#
_entry.id   AF-A0A355G5B1-F1
#
_cell.length_a   1.000
_cell.length_b   1.000
_cell.length_c   1.000
_cell.angle_alpha   90.00
_cell.angle_beta   90.00
_cell.angle_gamma   90.00
#
_symmetry.space_group_name_H-M   'P 1'
#
loop_
_entity.id
_entity.type
_entity.pdbx_description
1 polymer ?
#
loop_
_entity_poly.entity_id
_entity_poly.type
_entity_poly.pdbx_seq_one_letter_code
_entity_poly.pdbx_strand_id
1 'polypeptide(L)'
;MTLYQSNKDLASMPIKFRCQHCDQLMGISRSKAGEVVDCPTCGLSVRVPGLDGAVAPIPQPRLNLKDAELANALDELAAIGANVTLDKQKFSEQQESLAAEASAQNSDHTSFPEEAFKAIPMKSIQTSEPPQQLE
;
A
#
# COMPACT_ATOMS: atom_id res chain seq x y z
N MET A 1 45.86 -8.59 -24.97
CA MET A 1 44.54 -9.19 -24.67
C MET A 1 44.24 -9.16 -23.15
N THR A 2 44.79 -8.18 -22.42
CA THR A 2 44.86 -8.22 -20.94
C THR A 2 44.18 -7.01 -20.27
N LEU A 3 43.61 -6.09 -21.06
CA LEU A 3 42.92 -4.89 -20.54
C LEU A 3 41.40 -5.06 -20.42
N TYR A 4 40.85 -6.22 -20.79
CA TYR A 4 39.40 -6.48 -20.75
C TYR A 4 38.93 -7.14 -19.45
N GLN A 5 39.84 -7.67 -18.62
CA GLN A 5 39.48 -8.25 -17.33
C GLN A 5 39.25 -7.19 -16.23
N SER A 6 39.93 -6.05 -16.29
CA SER A 6 39.94 -5.07 -15.19
C SER A 6 38.60 -4.34 -14.97
N ASN A 7 37.77 -4.21 -16.01
CA ASN A 7 36.41 -3.64 -15.86
C ASN A 7 35.38 -4.65 -15.33
N LYS A 8 35.70 -5.95 -15.33
CA LYS A 8 34.80 -7.00 -14.86
C LYS A 8 34.81 -7.09 -13.33
N ASP A 9 35.92 -6.73 -12.70
CA ASP A 9 36.09 -6.79 -11.24
C ASP A 9 35.29 -5.70 -10.51
N LEU A 10 35.06 -4.54 -11.14
CA LEU A 10 34.15 -3.50 -10.62
C LEU A 10 32.68 -3.95 -10.65
N ALA A 11 32.30 -4.85 -11.57
CA ALA A 11 30.98 -5.49 -11.60
C ALA A 11 30.86 -6.67 -10.63
N SER A 12 31.99 -7.19 -10.13
CA SER A 12 32.07 -8.38 -9.29
C SER A 12 31.83 -8.10 -7.80
N MET A 13 31.95 -6.85 -7.33
CA MET A 13 31.67 -6.49 -5.94
C MET A 13 30.15 -6.29 -5.71
N PRO A 14 29.47 -7.16 -4.95
CA PRO A 14 28.03 -7.04 -4.72
C PRO A 14 27.72 -5.88 -3.76
N ILE A 15 26.58 -5.22 -3.99
CA ILE A 15 25.99 -4.25 -3.05
C ILE A 15 25.38 -5.05 -1.90
N LYS A 16 25.84 -4.79 -0.67
CA LYS A 16 25.29 -5.39 0.55
C LYS A 16 24.35 -4.40 1.21
N PHE A 17 23.09 -4.76 1.38
CA PHE A 17 22.10 -3.94 2.06
C PHE A 17 21.11 -4.82 2.83
N ARG A 18 20.32 -4.20 3.72
CA ARG A 18 19.29 -4.89 4.52
C ARG A 18 17.91 -4.66 3.92
N CYS A 19 17.07 -5.69 3.98
CA CYS A 19 15.66 -5.57 3.65
C CYS A 19 14.94 -4.66 4.67
N GLN A 20 14.11 -3.72 4.20
CA GLN A 20 13.34 -2.80 5.06
C GLN A 20 12.17 -3.48 5.80
N HIS A 21 11.86 -4.74 5.50
CA HIS A 21 10.73 -5.49 6.07
C HIS A 21 11.14 -6.57 7.06
N CYS A 22 12.28 -7.24 6.80
CA CYS A 22 12.74 -8.38 7.61
C CYS A 22 14.20 -8.27 8.07
N ASP A 23 14.87 -7.15 7.81
CA ASP A 23 16.26 -6.84 8.18
C ASP A 23 17.34 -7.83 7.68
N GLN A 24 16.96 -8.75 6.80
CA GLN A 24 17.85 -9.72 6.18
C GLN A 24 18.95 -9.01 5.39
N LEU A 25 20.22 -9.36 5.67
CA LEU A 25 21.36 -8.91 4.89
C LEU A 25 21.41 -9.66 3.56
N MET A 26 21.37 -8.92 2.45
CA MET A 26 21.38 -9.46 1.09
C MET A 26 22.49 -8.82 0.27
N GLY A 27 23.09 -9.61 -0.61
CA GLY A 27 24.05 -9.16 -1.61
C GLY A 27 23.42 -9.19 -2.99
N ILE A 28 23.38 -8.06 -3.69
CA ILE A 28 22.88 -7.98 -5.07
C ILE A 28 23.95 -7.44 -6.02
N SER A 29 23.85 -7.80 -7.30
CA SER A 29 24.77 -7.27 -8.31
C SER A 29 24.58 -5.77 -8.49
N ARG A 30 25.70 -5.07 -8.78
CA ARG A 30 25.69 -3.63 -9.06
C ARG A 30 24.83 -3.25 -10.28
N SER A 31 24.58 -4.19 -11.18
CA SER A 31 23.69 -4.01 -12.33
C SER A 31 22.24 -3.71 -11.93
N LYS A 32 21.82 -4.13 -10.72
CA LYS A 32 20.46 -3.90 -10.20
C LYS A 32 20.40 -2.72 -9.21
N ALA A 33 21.42 -1.86 -9.18
CA ALA A 33 21.44 -0.68 -8.32
C ALA A 33 20.30 0.28 -8.70
N GLY A 34 19.52 0.75 -7.72
CA GLY A 34 18.40 1.66 -7.96
C GLY A 34 17.11 1.00 -8.49
N GLU A 35 17.14 -0.30 -8.80
CA GLU A 35 15.97 -1.09 -9.21
C GLU A 35 15.15 -1.58 -8.01
N VAL A 36 13.95 -2.08 -8.29
CA VAL A 36 13.09 -2.75 -7.31
C VAL A 36 13.20 -4.25 -7.54
N VAL A 37 13.51 -5.00 -6.48
CA VAL A 37 13.74 -6.45 -6.52
C VAL A 37 13.03 -7.12 -5.35
N ASP A 38 12.65 -8.38 -5.50
CA ASP A 38 11.96 -9.11 -4.44
C ASP A 38 12.95 -9.72 -3.44
N CYS A 39 12.61 -9.66 -2.16
CA CYS A 39 13.38 -10.28 -1.10
C CYS A 39 13.16 -11.80 -1.11
N PRO A 40 14.22 -12.65 -1.16
CA PRO A 40 14.08 -14.10 -1.12
C PRO A 40 13.62 -14.63 0.24
N THR A 41 13.72 -13.81 1.31
CA THR A 41 13.36 -14.21 2.66
C THR A 41 11.91 -13.90 3.01
N CYS A 42 11.39 -12.72 2.63
CA CYS A 42 10.01 -12.33 2.92
C CYS A 42 9.10 -12.22 1.69
N GLY A 43 9.64 -12.27 0.47
CA GLY A 43 8.87 -12.15 -0.78
C GLY A 43 8.40 -10.73 -1.13
N LEU A 44 8.66 -9.74 -0.27
CA LEU A 44 8.27 -8.35 -0.54
C LEU A 44 9.27 -7.65 -1.46
N SER A 45 8.77 -6.75 -2.30
CA SER A 45 9.58 -5.91 -3.19
C SER A 45 10.30 -4.81 -2.41
N VAL A 46 11.61 -4.69 -2.62
CA VAL A 46 12.50 -3.73 -1.95
C VAL A 46 13.30 -2.97 -2.99
N ARG A 47 13.50 -1.66 -2.75
CA ARG A 47 14.35 -0.80 -3.59
C ARG A 47 15.82 -0.97 -3.21
N VAL A 48 16.66 -1.33 -4.18
CA VAL A 48 18.11 -1.43 -4.01
C VAL A 48 18.71 -0.02 -3.98
N PRO A 49 19.58 0.32 -3.01
CA PRO A 49 20.32 1.58 -3.01
C PRO A 49 21.17 1.75 -4.29
N GLY A 50 21.36 2.99 -4.75
CA GLY A 50 22.30 3.30 -5.83
C GLY A 50 23.75 2.97 -5.44
N LEU A 51 24.66 2.95 -6.43
CA LEU A 51 26.09 2.69 -6.20
C LEU A 51 26.73 3.69 -5.24
N ASP A 52 26.23 4.93 -5.23
CA ASP A 52 26.68 6.00 -4.34
C ASP A 52 26.00 5.95 -2.95
N GLY A 53 25.22 4.90 -2.66
CA GLY A 53 24.37 4.81 -1.47
C GLY A 53 23.15 5.75 -1.53
N ALA A 54 23.00 6.52 -2.61
CA ALA A 54 21.86 7.41 -2.81
C ALA A 54 20.60 6.61 -3.14
N VAL A 55 19.54 6.84 -2.36
CA VAL A 55 18.17 6.47 -2.74
C VAL A 55 17.61 7.67 -3.48
N ALA A 56 17.13 7.46 -4.71
CA ALA A 56 16.49 8.54 -5.46
C ALA A 56 15.37 9.15 -4.61
N PRO A 57 15.32 10.48 -4.45
CA PRO A 57 14.29 11.12 -3.64
C PRO A 57 12.91 10.77 -4.20
N ILE A 58 11.98 10.48 -3.30
CA ILE A 58 10.58 10.23 -3.66
C ILE A 58 10.10 11.47 -4.42
N PRO A 59 9.54 11.34 -5.64
CA PRO A 59 9.00 12.49 -6.35
C PRO A 59 7.92 13.10 -5.49
N GLN A 60 8.07 14.39 -5.16
CA GLN A 60 7.04 15.09 -4.40
C GLN A 60 5.75 15.07 -5.23
N PRO A 61 4.63 14.59 -4.67
CA PRO A 61 3.35 14.68 -5.37
C PRO A 61 3.07 16.15 -5.64
N ARG A 62 2.88 16.50 -6.93
CA ARG A 62 2.54 17.87 -7.31
C ARG A 62 1.07 18.11 -7.02
N LEU A 63 0.77 18.46 -5.77
CA LEU A 63 -0.54 18.98 -5.38
C LEU A 63 -0.57 20.47 -5.66
N ASN A 64 -1.40 20.90 -6.61
CA ASN A 64 -1.66 22.32 -6.84
C ASN A 64 -2.80 22.77 -5.92
N LEU A 65 -2.43 23.36 -4.78
CA LEU A 65 -3.39 23.94 -3.82
C LEU A 65 -4.23 25.11 -4.41
N LYS A 66 -3.94 25.51 -5.66
CA LYS A 66 -4.65 26.58 -6.38
C LYS A 66 -5.68 26.05 -7.38
N ASP A 67 -5.87 24.73 -7.45
CA ASP A 67 -6.87 24.14 -8.32
C ASP A 67 -8.27 24.49 -7.79
N ALA A 68 -9.00 25.31 -8.55
CA ALA A 68 -10.29 25.86 -8.12
C ALA A 68 -11.33 24.76 -7.84
N GLU A 69 -11.30 23.68 -8.61
CA GLU A 69 -12.18 22.52 -8.42
C GLU A 69 -11.92 21.82 -7.08
N LEU A 70 -10.65 21.65 -6.70
CA LEU A 70 -10.27 21.08 -5.42
C LEU A 70 -10.67 21.98 -4.25
N ALA A 71 -10.48 23.29 -4.39
CA ALA A 71 -10.87 24.25 -3.36
C ALA A 71 -12.38 24.21 -3.08
N ASN A 72 -13.20 24.14 -4.13
CA ASN A 72 -14.66 24.01 -3.99
C ASN A 72 -15.05 22.69 -3.31
N ALA A 73 -14.46 21.57 -3.71
CA ALA A 73 -14.73 20.27 -3.11
C ALA A 73 -14.37 20.24 -1.61
N LEU A 74 -13.26 20.88 -1.22
CA LEU A 74 -12.87 20.98 0.19
C LEU A 74 -13.83 21.85 1.00
N ASP A 75 -14.36 22.93 0.41
CA ASP A 75 -15.35 23.79 1.05
C ASP A 75 -16.69 23.06 1.27
N GLU A 76 -17.13 22.27 0.28
CA GLU A 76 -18.31 21.40 0.41
C GLU A 76 -18.13 20.35 1.52
N LEU A 77 -16.97 19.70 1.58
CA LEU A 77 -16.66 18.73 2.65
C LEU A 77 -16.59 19.40 4.03
N ALA A 78 -16.05 20.61 4.11
CA ALA A 78 -16.03 21.38 5.35
C ALA A 78 -17.45 21.73 5.83
N ALA A 79 -18.37 22.04 4.90
CA ALA A 79 -19.78 22.28 5.23
C ALA A 79 -20.48 21.02 5.79
N ILE A 80 -20.11 19.83 5.30
CA ILE A 80 -20.55 18.55 5.86
C ILE A 80 -19.91 18.27 7.24
N GLY A 81 -18.71 18.77 7.51
CA GLY A 81 -18.15 18.73 8.87
C GLY A 81 -18.94 19.61 9.84
N ALA A 82 -19.36 20.80 9.39
CA ALA A 82 -20.05 21.78 10.22
C ALA A 82 -21.48 21.37 10.57
N ASN A 83 -22.25 20.80 9.63
CA ASN A 83 -23.61 20.33 9.92
C ASN A 83 -23.63 19.18 10.95
N VAL A 84 -22.65 18.28 10.91
CA VAL A 84 -22.46 17.21 11.93
C VAL A 84 -22.17 17.79 13.33
N THR A 85 -21.49 18.94 13.41
CA THR A 85 -21.25 19.61 14.71
C THR A 85 -22.47 20.36 15.25
N LEU A 86 -23.35 20.87 14.38
CA LEU A 86 -24.60 21.53 14.76
C LEU A 86 -25.62 20.51 15.32
N ASP A 87 -25.66 19.29 14.77
CA ASP A 87 -26.46 18.21 15.33
C ASP A 87 -25.96 17.76 16.72
N LYS A 88 -24.66 17.91 17.00
CA LYS A 88 -24.08 17.61 18.33
C LYS A 88 -24.43 18.66 19.39
N GLN A 89 -24.59 19.93 19.01
CA GLN A 89 -25.01 20.98 19.94
C GLN A 89 -26.49 20.83 20.34
N LYS A 90 -27.35 20.45 19.40
CA LYS A 90 -28.79 20.23 19.65
C LYS A 90 -29.08 19.06 20.60
N PHE A 91 -28.19 18.07 20.66
CA PHE A 91 -28.32 16.93 21.57
C PHE A 91 -27.98 17.26 23.04
N SER A 92 -27.31 18.39 23.30
CA SER A 92 -26.88 18.77 24.66
C SER A 92 -27.91 19.59 25.46
N GLU A 93 -28.89 20.22 24.80
CA GLU A 93 -29.96 20.99 25.47
C GLU A 93 -31.22 20.17 25.78
N GLN A 94 -31.36 18.96 25.24
CA GLN A 94 -32.51 18.07 25.50
C GLN A 94 -32.24 17.04 26.63
N GLN A 95 -31.04 17.03 27.20
CA GLN A 95 -30.60 16.03 28.17
C GLN A 95 -30.64 16.51 29.64
N GLU A 96 -31.36 17.60 29.94
CA GLU A 96 -31.56 18.10 31.31
C GLU A 96 -33.04 18.06 31.78
N SER A 97 -33.95 17.40 31.04
CA SER A 97 -35.35 17.26 31.49
C SER A 97 -35.93 15.85 31.49
N LEU A 98 -35.14 14.81 31.21
CA LEU A 98 -35.57 13.41 31.35
C LEU A 98 -34.49 12.58 32.05
N ALA A 99 -34.01 13.07 33.19
CA ALA A 99 -33.34 12.25 34.20
C ALA A 99 -34.41 11.55 35.06
N ALA A 100 -35.23 10.72 34.42
CA ALA A 100 -36.05 9.71 35.08
C ALA A 100 -36.55 8.75 34.00
N GLU A 101 -36.50 7.45 34.30
CA GLU A 101 -37.18 6.37 33.57
C GLU A 101 -36.35 5.61 32.52
N ALA A 102 -35.74 4.54 33.03
CA ALA A 102 -35.65 3.19 32.46
C ALA A 102 -34.79 2.99 31.19
N SER A 103 -33.63 2.35 31.27
CA SER A 103 -33.45 0.89 31.32
C SER A 103 -34.29 0.11 30.29
N ALA A 104 -33.69 -0.23 29.15
CA ALA A 104 -33.82 -1.54 28.49
C ALA A 104 -33.19 -1.52 27.07
N GLN A 105 -32.34 -2.52 26.82
CA GLN A 105 -32.18 -3.22 25.54
C GLN A 105 -31.58 -2.45 24.35
N ASN A 106 -30.34 -2.78 24.01
CA ASN A 106 -29.91 -2.87 22.60
C ASN A 106 -28.93 -4.04 22.47
N SER A 107 -29.51 -5.24 22.50
CA SER A 107 -28.99 -6.38 21.75
C SER A 107 -29.84 -6.46 20.48
N ASP A 108 -29.34 -6.00 19.35
CA ASP A 108 -29.91 -6.40 18.08
C ASP A 108 -28.82 -6.74 17.07
N HIS A 109 -28.79 -8.04 16.79
CA HIS A 109 -28.08 -8.72 15.74
C HIS A 109 -28.18 -7.96 14.40
N THR A 110 -27.05 -7.67 13.76
CA THR A 110 -27.03 -7.67 12.28
C THR A 110 -26.48 -9.00 11.83
N SER A 111 -27.40 -9.92 11.52
CA SER A 111 -27.15 -11.14 10.78
C SER A 111 -26.53 -10.80 9.41
N PHE A 112 -25.33 -11.30 9.15
CA PHE A 112 -24.85 -11.44 7.78
C PHE A 112 -25.51 -12.70 7.18
N PRO A 113 -26.19 -12.64 6.03
CA PRO A 113 -26.63 -13.86 5.36
C PRO A 113 -25.41 -14.60 4.81
N GLU A 114 -25.12 -15.76 5.42
CA GLU A 114 -23.99 -16.67 5.20
C GLU A 114 -24.03 -17.40 3.83
N GLU A 115 -24.90 -17.00 2.90
CA GLU A 115 -25.14 -17.73 1.64
C GLU A 115 -24.50 -17.08 0.40
N ALA A 116 -23.89 -15.90 0.50
CA ALA A 116 -23.31 -15.20 -0.66
C ALA A 116 -21.88 -15.68 -1.05
N PHE A 117 -21.21 -16.47 -0.21
CA PHE A 117 -19.80 -16.86 -0.43
C PHE A 117 -19.61 -18.17 -1.21
N LYS A 118 -20.69 -18.90 -1.57
CA LYS A 118 -20.57 -20.26 -2.13
C LYS A 118 -20.60 -20.34 -3.66
N ALA A 119 -20.68 -19.21 -4.37
CA ALA A 119 -20.84 -19.20 -5.82
C ALA A 119 -19.73 -18.43 -6.54
N ILE A 120 -18.49 -18.93 -6.49
CA ILE A 120 -17.48 -18.60 -7.50
C ILE A 120 -17.05 -19.91 -8.16
N PRO A 121 -17.55 -20.25 -9.37
CA PRO A 121 -17.07 -21.40 -10.10
C PRO A 121 -15.63 -21.11 -10.57
N MET A 122 -14.67 -21.82 -9.99
CA MET A 122 -13.28 -21.79 -10.41
C MET A 122 -13.19 -22.44 -11.79
N LYS A 123 -13.08 -21.64 -12.85
CA LYS A 123 -12.80 -22.16 -14.20
C LYS A 123 -11.35 -22.66 -14.20
N SER A 124 -11.14 -23.97 -14.24
CA SER A 124 -9.83 -24.60 -14.38
C SER A 124 -9.05 -23.98 -15.53
N ILE A 125 -7.89 -23.42 -15.22
CA ILE A 125 -6.88 -22.99 -16.18
C ILE A 125 -6.29 -24.26 -16.78
N GLN A 126 -6.54 -24.47 -18.08
CA GLN A 126 -5.89 -25.52 -18.86
C GLN A 126 -4.39 -25.23 -18.89
N THR A 127 -3.60 -26.18 -18.36
CA THR A 127 -2.16 -26.27 -18.62
C THR A 127 -1.99 -26.54 -20.11
N SER A 128 -1.59 -25.52 -20.87
CA SER A 128 -1.09 -25.71 -22.22
C SER A 128 0.38 -26.10 -22.14
N GLU A 129 0.63 -27.31 -22.62
CA GLU A 129 1.90 -28.00 -22.83
C GLU A 129 2.98 -27.10 -23.49
N PRO A 130 4.26 -27.23 -23.11
CA PRO A 130 5.36 -26.45 -23.68
C PRO A 130 5.62 -26.86 -25.15
N PRO A 131 6.03 -25.92 -26.02
CA PRO A 131 6.34 -26.25 -27.41
C PRO A 131 7.55 -27.19 -27.47
N GLN A 132 7.30 -28.41 -27.95
CA GLN A 132 8.34 -29.37 -28.28
C GLN A 132 9.23 -28.76 -29.39
N GLN A 133 10.53 -28.73 -29.11
CA GLN A 133 11.58 -28.46 -30.10
C GLN A 133 11.47 -29.47 -31.24
N LEU A 134 11.42 -28.97 -32.47
CA LEU A 134 11.63 -29.77 -33.68
C LEU A 134 13.13 -29.75 -34.01
N GLU A 135 13.63 -30.95 -34.29
CA GLU A 135 14.99 -31.31 -34.72
C GLU A 135 15.41 -30.71 -36.07
#